data_AF-A0A0T5Z6J2-F1
#
_entry.id   AF-A0A0T5Z6J2-F1
#
_cell.length_a   1.000
_cell.length_b   1.000
_cell.length_c   1.000
_cell.angle_alpha   90.00
_cell.angle_beta   90.00
_cell.angle_gamma   90.00
#
_symmetry.space_group_name_H-M   'P 1'
#
loop_
_entity.id
_entity.type
_entity.pdbx_description
1 polymer ?
#
loop_
_entity_poly.entity_id
_entity_poly.type
_entity_poly.pdbx_seq_one_letter_code
_entity_poly.pdbx_strand_id
1 'polypeptide(L)'
;MNLHKVRLPLAHAKSSQLLIINVQEKLAKAMYTPHREQMLININRLSQAAQILEIPVVLSEHYAKGLGRTLPEITQHLAPEV
;
A
#
# COMPACT_ATOMS: atom_id res chain seq x y z
N MET A 1 0.23 28.09 -1.94
CA MET A 1 0.57 26.93 -2.79
C MET A 1 -0.66 26.62 -3.62
N ASN A 2 -0.57 26.82 -4.94
CA ASN A 2 -1.73 26.79 -5.84
C ASN A 2 -2.11 25.32 -6.12
N LEU A 3 -3.19 24.83 -5.51
CA LEU A 3 -3.72 23.49 -5.76
C LEU A 3 -4.56 23.54 -7.04
N HIS A 4 -3.89 23.46 -8.19
CA HIS A 4 -4.60 23.09 -9.41
C HIS A 4 -5.17 21.67 -9.18
N LYS A 5 -6.48 21.58 -8.93
CA LYS A 5 -7.22 20.32 -8.89
C LYS A 5 -7.10 19.68 -10.28
N VAL A 6 -6.09 18.83 -10.45
CA VAL A 6 -6.00 17.95 -11.60
C VAL A 6 -7.23 17.05 -11.53
N ARG A 7 -8.12 17.16 -12.52
CA ARG A 7 -9.23 16.23 -12.67
C ARG A 7 -8.65 14.92 -13.18
N LEU A 8 -8.28 14.05 -12.25
CA LEU A 8 -7.87 12.69 -12.60
C LEU A 8 -9.10 11.97 -13.19
N PRO A 9 -8.93 11.23 -14.29
CA PRO A 9 -9.99 10.36 -14.78
C PRO A 9 -10.34 9.32 -13.70
N LEU A 10 -11.58 8.81 -13.74
CA LEU A 10 -11.95 7.68 -12.89
C LEU A 10 -11.05 6.49 -13.21
N ALA A 11 -10.44 5.91 -12.18
CA ALA A 11 -9.63 4.70 -12.35
C ALA A 11 -10.52 3.53 -12.76
N HIS A 12 -10.09 2.79 -13.79
CA HIS A 12 -10.77 1.58 -14.24
C HIS A 12 -9.94 0.36 -13.83
N ALA A 13 -10.58 -0.64 -13.21
CA ALA A 13 -9.90 -1.80 -12.63
C ALA A 13 -8.93 -2.48 -13.62
N LYS A 14 -9.40 -2.76 -14.85
CA LYS A 14 -8.62 -3.42 -15.91
C LYS A 14 -7.36 -2.66 -16.37
N SER A 15 -7.24 -1.38 -16.06
CA SER A 15 -6.08 -0.55 -16.42
C SER A 15 -5.43 0.09 -15.19
N SER A 16 -5.63 -0.53 -14.02
CA SER A 16 -5.07 -0.07 -12.75
C SER A 16 -4.10 -1.09 -12.17
N GLN A 17 -3.24 -0.64 -11.27
CA GLN A 17 -2.37 -1.46 -10.43
C GLN A 17 -2.32 -0.83 -9.03
N LEU A 18 -2.32 -1.66 -8.00
CA LEU A 18 -2.05 -1.23 -6.63
C LEU A 18 -0.56 -1.43 -6.34
N LEU A 19 0.16 -0.33 -6.13
CA LEU A 19 1.56 -0.37 -5.72
C LEU A 19 1.66 0.06 -4.24
N ILE A 20 2.13 -0.83 -3.38
CA ILE A 20 2.33 -0.57 -1.95
C ILE A 20 3.83 -0.38 -1.70
N ILE A 21 4.20 0.83 -1.25
CA ILE A 21 5.59 1.28 -1.24
C ILE A 21 6.11 1.38 0.19
N ASN A 22 7.17 0.63 0.49
CA ASN A 22 8.04 0.79 1.66
C ASN A 22 7.30 0.77 3.01
N VAL A 23 6.28 -0.08 3.14
CA VAL A 23 5.52 -0.25 4.40
C VAL A 23 6.29 -1.18 5.34
N GLN A 24 7.46 -0.72 5.79
CA GLN A 24 8.45 -1.53 6.48
C GLN A 24 8.53 -1.23 7.99
N GLU A 25 8.95 -2.23 8.77
CA GLU A 25 8.99 -2.21 10.23
C GLU A 25 9.61 -0.92 10.82
N LYS A 26 10.82 -0.53 10.39
CA LYS A 26 11.49 0.64 10.99
C LYS A 26 10.87 1.97 10.58
N LEU A 27 10.35 2.06 9.35
CA LEU A 27 9.66 3.26 8.87
C LEU A 27 8.32 3.43 9.61
N ALA A 28 7.56 2.35 9.74
CA ALA A 28 6.31 2.34 10.49
C ALA A 28 6.51 2.62 11.98
N LYS A 29 7.60 2.12 12.58
CA LYS A 29 7.94 2.39 13.99
C LYS A 29 8.21 3.88 14.25
N ALA A 30 8.78 4.60 13.28
CA ALA A 30 9.02 6.04 13.40
C ALA A 30 7.76 6.90 13.15
N MET A 31 6.70 6.30 12.63
CA MET A 31 5.44 7.00 12.31
C MET A 31 4.61 7.22 13.58
N TYR A 32 3.98 8.40 13.67
CA TYR A 32 3.01 8.68 14.74
C TYR A 32 1.86 7.66 14.70
N THR A 33 1.57 7.03 15.85
CA THR A 33 0.71 5.85 15.96
C THR A 33 -0.65 5.99 15.24
N PRO A 34 -1.43 7.08 15.43
CA PRO A 34 -2.69 7.24 14.71
C PRO A 34 -2.56 7.27 13.19
N HIS A 35 -1.47 7.83 12.64
CA HIS A 35 -1.23 7.81 11.19
C HIS A 35 -0.86 6.41 10.69
N ARG A 36 -0.06 5.66 11.45
CA ARG A 36 0.28 4.27 11.12
C ARG A 36 -0.96 3.39 11.07
N GLU A 37 -1.82 3.49 12.08
CA GLU A 37 -3.07 2.72 12.15
C GLU A 37 -4.00 3.08 10.98
N GLN A 38 -4.17 4.37 10.70
CA GLN A 38 -4.99 4.81 9.57
C GLN A 38 -4.43 4.35 8.21
N MET A 39 -3.10 4.38 8.05
CA MET A 39 -2.42 3.87 6.86
C MET A 39 -2.67 2.38 6.69
N LEU A 40 -2.50 1.57 7.75
CA LEU A 40 -2.76 0.13 7.71
C LEU A 40 -4.20 -0.20 7.32
N ILE A 41 -5.18 0.50 7.91
CA ILE A 41 -6.60 0.34 7.56
C ILE A 41 -6.84 0.62 6.07
N ASN A 42 -6.25 1.69 5.55
CA ASN A 42 -6.44 2.09 4.16
C ASN A 42 -5.77 1.13 3.19
N ILE A 43 -4.55 0.68 3.48
CA ILE A 43 -3.86 -0.31 2.65
C ILE A 43 -4.67 -1.61 2.63
N ASN A 44 -5.14 -2.10 3.78
CA ASN A 44 -5.89 -3.36 3.82
C ASN A 44 -7.22 -3.27 3.06
N ARG A 45 -7.91 -2.13 3.13
CA ARG A 45 -9.11 -1.89 2.30
C ARG A 45 -8.79 -1.89 0.80
N LEU A 46 -7.69 -1.25 0.40
CA LEU A 46 -7.25 -1.22 -0.99
C LEU A 46 -6.81 -2.61 -1.48
N SER A 47 -6.09 -3.37 -0.66
CA SER A 47 -5.68 -4.75 -0.99
C SER A 47 -6.89 -5.66 -1.19
N GLN A 48 -7.89 -5.58 -0.31
CA GLN A 48 -9.14 -6.34 -0.45
C GLN A 48 -9.91 -5.93 -1.70
N ALA A 49 -10.03 -4.62 -1.96
CA ALA A 49 -10.69 -4.14 -3.17
C ALA A 49 -9.94 -4.58 -4.44
N ALA A 50 -8.61 -4.54 -4.43
CA ALA A 50 -7.78 -5.00 -5.54
C ALA A 50 -7.99 -6.49 -5.80
N GLN A 51 -8.07 -7.32 -4.74
CA GLN A 51 -8.36 -8.74 -4.88
C GLN A 51 -9.75 -8.98 -5.49
N ILE A 52 -10.80 -8.32 -4.99
CA ILE A 52 -12.18 -8.47 -5.49
C ILE A 52 -12.30 -8.03 -6.96
N LEU A 53 -11.56 -7.00 -7.34
CA LEU A 53 -11.61 -6.40 -8.68
C LEU A 53 -10.55 -6.96 -9.64
N GLU A 54 -9.79 -7.98 -9.21
CA GLU A 54 -8.70 -8.60 -9.98
C GLU A 54 -7.63 -7.58 -10.44
N ILE A 55 -7.37 -6.57 -9.62
CA ILE A 55 -6.33 -5.56 -9.86
C ILE A 55 -4.98 -6.12 -9.40
N PRO A 56 -3.93 -6.09 -10.24
CA PRO A 56 -2.60 -6.52 -9.84
C PRO A 56 -2.07 -5.72 -8.64
N VAL A 57 -1.43 -6.41 -7.69
CA VAL A 57 -0.79 -5.78 -6.53
C VAL A 57 0.72 -6.02 -6.58
N VAL A 58 1.49 -4.95 -6.38
CA VAL A 58 2.96 -5.01 -6.30
C VAL A 58 3.40 -4.41 -4.97
N LEU A 59 4.34 -5.07 -4.31
CA LEU A 59 5.03 -4.56 -3.12
C LEU A 59 6.44 -4.10 -3.51
N SER A 60 6.90 -3.01 -2.90
CA SER A 60 8.31 -2.62 -2.95
C SER A 60 8.88 -2.41 -1.55
N GLU A 61 10.09 -2.90 -1.32
CA GLU A 61 10.87 -2.66 -0.10
C GLU A 61 12.13 -1.87 -0.44
N HIS A 62 12.41 -0.82 0.33
CA HIS A 62 13.68 -0.10 0.23
C HIS A 62 14.64 -0.62 1.31
N TYR A 63 15.86 -0.97 0.91
CA TYR A 63 16.95 -1.36 1.83
C TYR A 63 16.48 -2.28 2.98
N ALA A 64 15.84 -3.40 2.66
CA ALA A 64 15.22 -4.29 3.65
C ALA A 64 16.18 -4.74 4.76
N LYS A 65 17.48 -4.90 4.44
CA LYS A 65 18.54 -5.20 5.43
C LYS A 65 18.58 -4.16 6.56
N GLY A 66 18.37 -2.89 6.24
CA GLY A 66 18.44 -1.80 7.22
C GLY A 66 17.10 -1.32 7.72
N LEU A 67 16.01 -1.46 6.97
CA LEU A 67 14.68 -0.94 7.33
C LEU A 67 13.69 -1.99 7.80
N GLY A 68 14.06 -3.27 7.74
CA GLY A 68 13.16 -4.38 8.06
C GLY A 68 12.31 -4.78 6.85
N ARG A 69 11.42 -5.75 7.08
CA ARG A 69 10.51 -6.26 6.06
C ARG A 69 9.18 -5.51 6.07
N THR A 70 8.38 -5.76 5.04
CA THR A 70 6.99 -5.31 4.98
C THR A 70 6.23 -5.81 6.20
N LEU A 71 5.37 -4.95 6.76
CA LEU A 71 4.57 -5.28 7.93
C LEU A 71 3.67 -6.52 7.69
N PRO A 72 3.66 -7.52 8.60
CA PRO A 72 2.82 -8.71 8.48
C PRO A 72 1.33 -8.41 8.29
N GLU A 73 0.86 -7.29 8.87
CA GLU A 73 -0.51 -6.82 8.77
C GLU A 73 -0.95 -6.53 7.32
N ILE A 74 0.00 -6.28 6.42
CA ILE A 74 -0.22 -6.07 4.99
C ILE A 74 -0.08 -7.38 4.22
N THR A 75 0.96 -8.18 4.49
CA THR A 75 1.26 -9.39 3.71
C THR A 75 0.18 -10.46 3.83
N GLN A 76 -0.54 -10.54 4.96
CA GLN A 76 -1.62 -11.51 5.18
C GLN A 76 -2.83 -11.36 4.23
N HIS A 77 -2.98 -10.20 3.59
CA HIS A 77 -4.10 -9.91 2.68
C HIS A 77 -3.70 -9.96 1.21
N LEU A 78 -2.48 -10.38 0.92
CA LEU A 78 -1.96 -10.51 -0.44
C LEU A 78 -1.89 -12.00 -0.79
N ALA A 79 -2.15 -12.33 -2.06
CA ALA A 79 -1.97 -13.69 -2.53
C ALA A 79 -0.50 -14.11 -2.31
N PRO A 80 -0.24 -15.37 -1.92
CA PRO A 80 1.13 -15.89 -1.90
C PRO A 80 1.75 -15.69 -3.26
N GLU A 81 3.02 -15.27 -3.28
CA GLU A 81 3.75 -14.85 -4.48
C GLU A 81 3.52 -15.80 -5.68
N VAL A 82 3.26 -15.19 -6.85
CA VAL A 82 3.61 -15.79 -8.14
C VAL A 82 5.10 -15.57 -8.36
#